data_AF-A0A924W8U7-F1
#
_entry.id   AF-A0A924W8U7-F1
#
_cell.length_a   1.000
_cell.length_b   1.000
_cell.length_c   1.000
_cell.angle_alpha   90.00
_cell.angle_beta   90.00
_cell.angle_gamma   90.00
#
_symmetry.space_group_name_H-M   'P 1'
#
loop_
_entity.id
_entity.type
_entity.pdbx_description
1 polymer ?
#
loop_
_entity_poly.entity_id
_entity_poly.type
_entity_poly.pdbx_seq_one_letter_code
_entity_poly.pdbx_strand_id
1 'polypeptide(L)'
;INVFGLAFGIASVFLISIYIKGELSYDKFHHEAEDLYRIAWINENPQTRTPHPMAQAMVSDFPEVESAVSLTPLWAAGLTRETHSFRHPDKPERYDEKNLLAVDTTFFDVFDFPIVKGDAKAALKKVNGVLISESMARKYFGDEDPIGKHLAVDSAEYLVEVAAVFKDVPPNSHFHFDFLASYIREKSFNPKDPFYSWADFGHYNYIRLKHGSDPKVLEGKLMDWVTKYIDISPAELNALKEQHFGFTLQPVTDIHLYSRLHWELEPNGNMEYIYILAAAAIFTLIIACVNFMNLTTAKSAERAKEIGVRKSLGALRSQLSIQFLAESVTIALCAIIISIFIIETALPYFNYITGLKFDVHYIQYLMILLGGGLLIGCVAGLYPSLYLSGVKPHLILKGKLLQTPKGSSLRRGLIILQFSISMMLISSAAIIFTQLDYLQSKNLGFRQDEVIVIPVKNEEGMERFDAFRNEMLRVDGVSAVSASSNIPGGQFNQHSFALAERPQDEIDASEAYVDFDFFKALNIEVVEGRLFLRESPSDNGAFI
;
A
#
# COMPACT_ATOMS: atom_id res chain seq x y z
N ILE A 1 -15.37 -31.02 16.20
CA ILE A 1 -13.98 -30.97 15.69
C ILE A 1 -13.94 -30.87 14.16
N ASN A 2 -14.48 -31.84 13.39
CA ASN A 2 -14.39 -31.83 11.93
C ASN A 2 -14.97 -30.58 11.25
N VAL A 3 -16.15 -30.13 11.68
CA VAL A 3 -16.83 -28.97 11.09
C VAL A 3 -16.07 -27.67 11.39
N PHE A 4 -15.67 -27.47 12.64
CA PHE A 4 -14.95 -26.26 13.07
C PHE A 4 -13.58 -26.12 12.40
N GLY A 5 -12.78 -27.19 12.34
CA GLY A 5 -11.47 -27.11 11.68
C GLY A 5 -11.57 -26.77 10.19
N LEU A 6 -12.58 -27.32 9.51
CA LEU A 6 -12.87 -26.98 8.12
C LEU A 6 -13.39 -25.53 7.98
N ALA A 7 -14.28 -25.10 8.88
CA ALA A 7 -14.82 -23.74 8.88
C ALA A 7 -13.72 -22.68 9.09
N PHE A 8 -12.80 -22.90 10.03
CA PHE A 8 -11.64 -22.02 10.23
C PHE A 8 -10.73 -22.00 9.00
N GLY A 9 -10.42 -23.16 8.41
CA GLY A 9 -9.63 -23.21 7.17
C GLY A 9 -10.26 -22.42 6.03
N ILE A 10 -11.57 -22.58 5.81
CA ILE A 10 -12.31 -21.82 4.79
C ILE A 10 -12.30 -20.33 5.10
N ALA A 11 -12.58 -19.94 6.36
CA ALA A 11 -12.60 -18.54 6.77
C ALA A 11 -11.23 -17.86 6.57
N SER A 12 -10.14 -18.51 7.00
CA SER A 12 -8.78 -18.00 6.84
C SER A 12 -8.41 -17.83 5.37
N VAL A 13 -8.66 -18.84 4.53
CA VAL A 13 -8.39 -18.77 3.09
C VAL A 13 -9.19 -17.66 2.43
N PHE A 14 -10.44 -17.48 2.83
CA PHE A 14 -11.31 -16.44 2.31
C PHE A 14 -10.79 -15.04 2.63
N LEU A 15 -10.44 -14.77 3.90
CA LEU A 15 -9.90 -13.49 4.33
C LEU A 15 -8.58 -13.16 3.61
N ILE A 16 -7.67 -14.13 3.51
CA ILE A 16 -6.41 -13.97 2.76
C ILE A 16 -6.71 -13.67 1.29
N SER A 17 -7.67 -14.36 0.68
CA SER A 17 -8.03 -14.17 -0.73
C SER A 17 -8.63 -12.79 -1.01
N ILE A 18 -9.46 -12.26 -0.10
CA ILE A 18 -10.01 -10.91 -0.20
C ILE A 18 -8.90 -9.87 -0.08
N TYR A 19 -7.97 -10.06 0.86
CA TYR A 19 -6.82 -9.18 1.01
C TYR A 19 -5.95 -9.15 -0.26
N ILE A 20 -5.57 -10.32 -0.77
CA ILE A 20 -4.82 -10.45 -2.03
C ILE A 20 -5.56 -9.77 -3.19
N LYS A 21 -6.88 -9.97 -3.28
CA LYS A 21 -7.70 -9.30 -4.29
C LYS A 21 -7.68 -7.77 -4.14
N GLY A 22 -7.72 -7.25 -2.91
CA GLY A 22 -7.59 -5.83 -2.61
C GLY A 22 -6.26 -5.26 -3.09
N GLU A 23 -5.16 -5.88 -2.69
CA GLU A 23 -3.80 -5.52 -3.09
C GLU A 23 -3.60 -5.55 -4.62
N LEU A 24 -4.17 -6.55 -5.30
CA LEU A 24 -4.13 -6.67 -6.77
C LEU A 24 -5.12 -5.75 -7.49
N SER A 25 -5.96 -5.00 -6.78
CA SER A 25 -6.99 -4.11 -7.34
C SER A 25 -6.57 -2.63 -7.38
N TYR A 26 -5.36 -2.33 -6.94
CA TYR A 26 -4.85 -0.95 -6.91
C TYR A 26 -4.94 -0.28 -8.28
N ASP A 27 -5.52 0.92 -8.29
CA ASP A 27 -5.69 1.83 -9.44
C ASP A 27 -6.47 1.28 -10.65
N LYS A 28 -7.02 0.07 -10.56
CA LYS A 28 -7.85 -0.56 -11.62
C LYS A 28 -9.25 0.07 -11.78
N PHE A 29 -9.58 1.06 -10.96
CA PHE A 29 -10.86 1.78 -11.06
C PHE A 29 -10.83 2.88 -12.12
N HIS A 30 -9.64 3.25 -12.62
CA HIS A 30 -9.50 4.14 -13.77
C HIS A 30 -9.95 3.45 -15.06
N HIS A 31 -10.55 4.23 -15.97
CA HIS A 31 -10.90 3.77 -17.30
C HIS A 31 -9.61 3.49 -18.08
N GLU A 32 -9.51 2.32 -18.73
CA GLU A 32 -8.32 1.90 -19.51
C GLU A 32 -7.03 2.07 -18.68
N ALA A 33 -7.04 1.58 -17.43
CA ALA A 33 -5.91 1.71 -16.49
C ALA A 33 -4.56 1.23 -17.06
N GLU A 34 -4.59 0.31 -18.01
CA GLU A 34 -3.45 -0.19 -18.78
C GLU A 34 -2.77 0.85 -19.69
N ASP A 35 -3.48 1.93 -20.04
CA ASP A 35 -2.98 3.02 -20.87
C ASP A 35 -2.46 4.21 -20.05
N LEU A 36 -2.54 4.15 -18.70
CA LEU A 36 -2.00 5.16 -17.79
C LEU A 36 -0.60 4.81 -17.28
N TYR A 37 0.29 5.79 -17.37
CA TYR A 37 1.68 5.65 -16.97
C TYR A 37 2.15 6.84 -16.13
N ARG A 38 2.96 6.56 -15.12
CA ARG A 38 3.80 7.55 -14.45
C ARG A 38 5.16 7.62 -15.15
N ILE A 39 5.69 8.82 -15.30
CA ILE A 39 7.06 9.03 -15.78
C ILE A 39 8.00 8.99 -14.58
N ALA A 40 9.00 8.11 -14.65
CA ALA A 40 10.03 7.97 -13.62
C ALA A 40 11.42 8.25 -14.20
N TRP A 41 12.32 8.78 -13.36
CA TRP A 41 13.73 8.94 -13.70
C TRP A 41 14.55 7.77 -13.13
N ILE A 42 15.23 7.04 -14.00
CA ILE A 42 16.05 5.88 -13.63
C ILE A 42 17.52 6.27 -13.76
N ASN A 43 18.23 6.18 -12.65
CA ASN A 43 19.69 6.29 -12.54
C ASN A 43 20.18 5.35 -11.42
N GLU A 44 21.34 5.60 -10.81
CA GLU A 44 21.80 4.84 -9.63
C GLU A 44 20.87 4.97 -8.41
N ASN A 45 20.15 6.10 -8.30
CA ASN A 45 19.17 6.40 -7.26
C ASN A 45 17.78 6.67 -7.88
N PRO A 46 17.08 5.65 -8.43
CA PRO A 46 15.85 5.84 -9.19
C PRO A 46 14.77 6.59 -8.42
N GLN A 47 14.03 7.46 -9.11
CA GLN A 47 13.05 8.34 -8.50
C GLN A 47 11.77 8.53 -9.31
N THR A 48 10.72 8.88 -8.58
CA THR A 48 9.39 9.16 -9.13
C THR A 48 9.23 10.59 -9.65
N ARG A 49 10.05 11.53 -9.17
CA ARG A 49 9.89 12.95 -9.46
C ARG A 49 10.60 13.32 -10.76
N THR A 50 9.96 14.19 -11.54
CA THR A 50 10.38 14.67 -12.85
C THR A 50 9.95 16.14 -13.03
N PRO A 51 10.47 16.87 -14.04
CA PRO A 51 10.16 18.28 -14.20
C PRO A 51 8.70 18.60 -14.49
N HIS A 52 8.13 19.65 -13.89
CA HIS A 52 6.74 20.04 -14.10
C HIS A 52 6.37 20.20 -15.59
N PRO A 53 7.14 20.90 -16.45
CA PRO A 53 6.70 21.17 -17.81
C PRO A 53 6.61 19.92 -18.69
N MET A 54 7.17 18.80 -18.24
CA MET A 54 7.25 17.54 -18.98
C MET A 54 5.88 17.02 -19.41
N ALA A 55 4.88 17.02 -18.51
CA ALA A 55 3.54 16.51 -18.84
C ALA A 55 2.95 17.20 -20.08
N GLN A 56 2.89 18.53 -20.08
CA GLN A 56 2.30 19.29 -21.18
C GLN A 56 3.17 19.24 -22.45
N ALA A 57 4.49 19.21 -22.31
CA ALA A 57 5.41 19.07 -23.44
C ALA A 57 5.23 17.71 -24.15
N MET A 58 4.96 16.63 -23.39
CA MET A 58 4.71 15.32 -23.99
C MET A 58 3.43 15.29 -24.83
N VAL A 59 2.35 15.94 -24.38
CA VAL A 59 1.10 16.06 -25.16
C VAL A 59 1.32 16.84 -26.46
N SER A 60 2.14 17.89 -26.42
CA SER A 60 2.48 18.71 -27.59
C SER A 60 3.33 17.94 -28.61
N ASP A 61 4.33 17.20 -28.13
CA ASP A 61 5.41 16.69 -28.97
C ASP A 61 5.23 15.24 -29.41
N PHE A 62 4.39 14.47 -28.73
CA PHE A 62 4.14 13.06 -29.03
C PHE A 62 2.68 12.80 -29.37
N PRO A 63 2.36 12.44 -30.64
CA PRO A 63 0.99 12.14 -31.03
C PRO A 63 0.43 10.89 -30.36
N GLU A 64 1.27 10.02 -29.78
CA GLU A 64 0.86 8.84 -29.02
C GLU A 64 0.30 9.20 -27.63
N VAL A 65 0.61 10.38 -27.10
CA VAL A 65 0.14 10.85 -25.79
C VAL A 65 -1.22 11.54 -25.97
N GLU A 66 -2.26 11.03 -25.32
CA GLU A 66 -3.61 11.57 -25.40
C GLU A 66 -3.82 12.72 -24.40
N SER A 67 -3.44 12.50 -23.15
CA SER A 67 -3.53 13.50 -22.08
C SER A 67 -2.38 13.32 -21.09
N ALA A 68 -2.06 14.38 -20.37
CA ALA A 68 -1.03 14.35 -19.34
C ALA A 68 -1.39 15.32 -18.20
N VAL A 69 -0.85 15.04 -17.02
CA VAL A 69 -1.04 15.85 -15.82
C VAL A 69 0.25 15.85 -15.01
N SER A 70 0.64 17.02 -14.55
CA SER A 70 1.58 17.16 -13.45
C SER A 70 0.85 17.34 -12.13
N LEU A 71 1.39 16.77 -11.05
CA LEU A 71 0.90 16.99 -9.69
C LEU A 71 2.04 16.96 -8.68
N THR A 72 1.83 17.58 -7.53
CA THR A 72 2.76 17.49 -6.40
C THR A 72 2.03 17.81 -5.10
N PRO A 73 2.35 17.13 -3.99
CA PRO A 73 1.98 17.61 -2.66
C PRO A 73 2.53 19.01 -2.43
N LEU A 74 1.82 19.80 -1.64
CA LEU A 74 2.40 21.05 -1.13
C LEU A 74 3.48 20.66 -0.11
N TRP A 75 4.74 20.83 -0.50
CA TRP A 75 5.89 20.45 0.30
C TRP A 75 6.34 21.60 1.18
N ALA A 76 6.53 21.31 2.47
CA ALA A 76 7.32 22.14 3.37
C ALA A 76 8.81 21.72 3.30
N ALA A 77 9.65 22.38 4.10
CA ALA A 77 11.06 22.05 4.20
C ALA A 77 11.28 20.54 4.42
N GLY A 78 12.31 20.00 3.76
CA GLY A 78 12.68 18.59 3.89
C GLY A 78 11.72 17.60 3.24
N LEU A 79 10.91 17.98 2.24
CA LEU A 79 9.92 17.09 1.61
C LEU A 79 8.90 16.53 2.62
N THR A 80 8.59 17.32 3.64
CA THR A 80 7.46 17.04 4.53
C THR A 80 6.20 17.62 3.89
N ARG A 81 5.05 16.94 4.00
CA ARG A 81 3.79 17.52 3.52
C ARG A 81 3.44 18.71 4.38
N GLU A 82 3.25 19.88 3.75
CA GLU A 82 2.87 21.10 4.42
C GLU A 82 1.50 20.91 5.10
N THR A 83 1.40 21.44 6.32
CA THR A 83 0.17 21.36 7.11
C THR A 83 -0.51 22.72 7.07
N HIS A 84 -1.59 22.80 6.29
CA HIS A 84 -2.41 23.98 6.21
C HIS A 84 -3.57 23.88 7.16
N SER A 85 -3.93 25.01 7.76
CA SER A 85 -4.98 25.02 8.74
C SER A 85 -6.24 25.66 8.20
N PHE A 86 -7.29 24.85 8.08
CA PHE A 86 -8.55 25.25 7.51
C PHE A 86 -9.57 25.53 8.61
N ARG A 87 -10.42 26.52 8.37
CA ARG A 87 -11.61 26.75 9.17
C ARG A 87 -12.76 27.29 8.33
N HIS A 88 -13.97 26.97 8.77
CA HIS A 88 -15.15 27.67 8.27
C HIS A 88 -15.14 29.11 8.82
N PRO A 89 -15.30 30.17 8.01
CA PRO A 89 -15.17 31.56 8.45
C PRO A 89 -16.05 31.93 9.66
N ASP A 90 -17.27 31.38 9.70
CA ASP A 90 -18.24 31.64 10.78
C ASP A 90 -18.11 30.71 11.99
N LYS A 91 -17.16 29.76 11.99
CA LYS A 91 -17.00 28.79 13.06
C LYS A 91 -15.64 28.93 13.75
N PRO A 92 -15.56 28.72 15.07
CA PRO A 92 -14.30 28.84 15.80
C PRO A 92 -13.36 27.64 15.58
N GLU A 93 -13.88 26.48 15.17
CA GLU A 93 -13.08 25.28 15.00
C GLU A 93 -12.10 25.42 13.83
N ARG A 94 -10.85 25.06 14.09
CA ARG A 94 -9.74 25.04 13.14
C ARG A 94 -9.17 23.62 13.10
N TYR A 95 -8.91 23.12 11.89
CA TYR A 95 -8.36 21.80 11.68
C TYR A 95 -7.11 21.88 10.82
N ASP A 96 -6.13 21.07 11.16
CA ASP A 96 -4.89 20.95 10.41
C ASP A 96 -5.03 19.83 9.37
N GLU A 97 -4.79 20.18 8.10
CA GLU A 97 -4.93 19.31 6.95
C GLU A 97 -3.59 19.20 6.21
N LYS A 98 -3.25 17.97 5.79
CA LYS A 98 -1.94 17.64 5.17
C LYS A 98 -2.05 16.98 3.79
N ASN A 99 -3.27 16.67 3.36
CA ASN A 99 -3.55 15.93 2.13
C ASN A 99 -3.98 16.89 1.00
N LEU A 100 -3.15 17.89 0.75
CA LEU A 100 -3.36 18.88 -0.32
C LEU A 100 -2.43 18.57 -1.49
N LEU A 101 -2.98 18.54 -2.70
CA LEU A 101 -2.18 18.43 -3.93
C LEU A 101 -2.39 19.67 -4.80
N ALA A 102 -1.28 20.17 -5.37
CA ALA A 102 -1.31 21.06 -6.51
C ALA A 102 -1.32 20.23 -7.80
N VAL A 103 -2.22 20.55 -8.73
CA VAL A 103 -2.44 19.77 -9.95
C VAL A 103 -2.62 20.66 -11.19
N ASP A 104 -2.28 20.12 -12.35
CA ASP A 104 -2.64 20.72 -13.63
C ASP A 104 -4.16 20.73 -13.84
N THR A 105 -4.66 21.63 -14.69
CA THR A 105 -6.09 21.69 -15.04
C THR A 105 -6.62 20.44 -15.75
N THR A 106 -5.70 19.61 -16.28
CA THR A 106 -5.97 18.36 -16.99
C THR A 106 -6.07 17.14 -16.07
N PHE A 107 -6.07 17.34 -14.74
CA PHE A 107 -6.12 16.24 -13.77
C PHE A 107 -7.25 15.23 -14.03
N PHE A 108 -8.46 15.71 -14.28
CA PHE A 108 -9.63 14.87 -14.60
C PHE A 108 -9.72 14.43 -16.07
N ASP A 109 -8.74 14.80 -16.92
CA ASP A 109 -8.56 14.21 -18.26
C ASP A 109 -7.64 12.99 -18.21
N VAL A 110 -6.87 12.84 -17.13
CA VAL A 110 -5.99 11.69 -16.89
C VAL A 110 -6.62 10.74 -15.89
N PHE A 111 -7.10 11.22 -14.75
CA PHE A 111 -7.65 10.37 -13.68
C PHE A 111 -9.17 10.42 -13.57
N ASP A 112 -9.77 9.24 -13.40
CA ASP A 112 -11.23 9.05 -13.34
C ASP A 112 -11.83 9.17 -11.92
N PHE A 113 -11.46 10.20 -11.15
CA PHE A 113 -12.05 10.42 -9.83
C PHE A 113 -13.47 11.01 -9.95
N PRO A 114 -14.51 10.38 -9.36
CA PRO A 114 -15.88 10.84 -9.53
C PRO A 114 -16.15 12.21 -8.89
N ILE A 115 -16.83 13.08 -9.63
CA ILE A 115 -17.29 14.38 -9.12
C ILE A 115 -18.70 14.23 -8.55
N VAL A 116 -18.90 14.71 -7.32
CA VAL A 116 -20.19 14.70 -6.61
C VAL A 116 -20.97 15.97 -6.89
N LYS A 117 -20.31 17.14 -6.86
CA LYS A 117 -20.94 18.45 -7.11
C LYS A 117 -19.97 19.41 -7.82
N GLY A 118 -20.54 20.30 -8.63
CA GLY A 118 -19.79 21.33 -9.37
C GLY A 118 -19.17 20.83 -10.68
N ASP A 119 -18.46 21.72 -11.37
CA ASP A 119 -17.68 21.40 -12.57
C ASP A 119 -16.19 21.42 -12.22
N ALA A 120 -15.57 20.25 -12.18
CA ALA A 120 -14.19 20.11 -11.77
C ALA A 120 -13.18 20.73 -12.76
N LYS A 121 -13.47 20.69 -14.07
CA LYS A 121 -12.58 21.28 -15.09
C LYS A 121 -12.64 22.80 -15.05
N ALA A 122 -13.82 23.36 -14.79
CA ALA A 122 -13.96 24.79 -14.55
C ALA A 122 -13.35 25.20 -13.19
N ALA A 123 -13.50 24.37 -12.16
CA ALA A 123 -12.97 24.61 -10.82
C ALA A 123 -11.44 24.77 -10.82
N LEU A 124 -10.71 23.88 -11.50
CA LEU A 124 -9.25 23.95 -11.59
C LEU A 124 -8.75 25.19 -12.38
N LYS A 125 -9.61 25.90 -13.10
CA LYS A 125 -9.24 27.16 -13.78
C LYS A 125 -9.40 28.40 -12.89
N LYS A 126 -10.02 28.27 -11.72
CA LYS A 126 -10.18 29.38 -10.76
C LYS A 126 -8.93 29.50 -9.89
N VAL A 127 -8.32 30.69 -9.88
CA VAL A 127 -7.12 31.00 -9.07
C VAL A 127 -7.38 30.79 -7.58
N ASN A 128 -8.53 31.22 -7.06
CA ASN A 128 -8.88 31.04 -5.64
C ASN A 128 -9.80 29.84 -5.39
N GLY A 129 -9.93 28.95 -6.37
CA GLY A 129 -10.79 27.77 -6.27
C GLY A 129 -10.05 26.60 -5.65
N VAL A 130 -10.70 25.91 -4.72
CA VAL A 130 -10.26 24.61 -4.18
C VAL A 130 -11.34 23.56 -4.45
N LEU A 131 -10.92 22.34 -4.75
CA LEU A 131 -11.81 21.19 -4.77
C LEU A 131 -11.57 20.39 -3.50
N ILE A 132 -12.65 19.88 -2.90
CA ILE A 132 -12.57 19.13 -1.64
C ILE A 132 -13.25 17.77 -1.75
N SER A 133 -12.80 16.81 -0.94
CA SER A 133 -13.44 15.49 -0.85
C SER A 133 -14.83 15.56 -0.22
N GLU A 134 -15.65 14.53 -0.41
CA GLU A 134 -16.98 14.41 0.18
C GLU A 134 -16.90 14.44 1.72
N SER A 135 -15.89 13.78 2.28
CA SER A 135 -15.59 13.80 3.71
C SER A 135 -15.24 15.21 4.20
N MET A 136 -14.43 15.98 3.45
CA MET A 136 -14.12 17.36 3.83
C MET A 136 -15.32 18.29 3.70
N ALA A 137 -16.12 18.16 2.64
CA ALA A 137 -17.37 18.91 2.50
C ALA A 137 -18.28 18.72 3.73
N ARG A 138 -18.45 17.47 4.17
CA ARG A 138 -19.23 17.15 5.37
C ARG A 138 -18.59 17.68 6.66
N LYS A 139 -17.26 17.60 6.80
CA LYS A 139 -16.52 18.09 7.97
C LYS A 139 -16.73 19.59 8.20
N TYR A 140 -16.61 20.41 7.15
CA TYR A 140 -16.65 21.87 7.29
C TYR A 140 -18.08 22.44 7.18
N PHE A 141 -18.91 21.88 6.30
CA PHE A 141 -20.23 22.42 5.95
C PHE A 141 -21.41 21.56 6.45
N GLY A 142 -21.17 20.35 6.96
CA GLY A 142 -22.24 19.44 7.39
C GLY A 142 -23.11 19.01 6.22
N ASP A 143 -24.41 19.26 6.32
CA ASP A 143 -25.39 18.99 5.26
C ASP A 143 -25.62 20.20 4.34
N GLU A 144 -24.94 21.32 4.59
CA GLU A 144 -25.07 22.51 3.74
C GLU A 144 -24.37 22.34 2.38
N ASP A 145 -24.85 23.04 1.36
CA ASP A 145 -24.18 23.04 0.07
C ASP A 145 -22.86 23.84 0.15
N PRO A 146 -21.69 23.23 -0.11
CA PRO A 146 -20.40 23.90 0.04
C PRO A 146 -20.02 24.73 -1.19
N ILE A 147 -20.64 24.50 -2.35
CA ILE A 147 -20.24 25.14 -3.62
C ILE A 147 -20.39 26.67 -3.54
N GLY A 148 -19.33 27.39 -3.89
CA GLY A 148 -19.26 28.85 -3.86
C GLY A 148 -19.06 29.46 -2.46
N LYS A 149 -19.02 28.63 -1.41
CA LYS A 149 -18.67 29.08 -0.06
C LYS A 149 -17.15 29.11 0.12
N HIS A 150 -16.71 29.73 1.20
CA HIS A 150 -15.29 29.96 1.46
C HIS A 150 -14.80 29.17 2.66
N LEU A 151 -13.54 28.75 2.60
CA LEU A 151 -12.75 28.30 3.74
C LEU A 151 -11.63 29.30 3.97
N ALA A 152 -11.33 29.60 5.24
CA ALA A 152 -10.14 30.37 5.59
C ALA A 152 -8.96 29.40 5.78
N VAL A 153 -7.81 29.72 5.17
CA VAL A 153 -6.59 28.89 5.22
C VAL A 153 -5.47 29.68 5.90
N ASP A 154 -4.91 29.11 6.96
CA ASP A 154 -3.82 29.61 7.83
C ASP A 154 -4.12 30.92 8.58
N SER A 155 -4.61 31.92 7.86
CA SER A 155 -5.10 33.21 8.33
C SER A 155 -6.61 33.36 8.10
N ALA A 156 -7.25 34.21 8.91
CA ALA A 156 -8.64 34.60 8.76
C ALA A 156 -8.95 35.29 7.42
N GLU A 157 -7.96 35.98 6.87
CA GLU A 157 -8.11 36.89 5.74
C GLU A 157 -7.90 36.17 4.40
N TYR A 158 -7.23 35.01 4.44
CA TYR A 158 -6.95 34.24 3.25
C TYR A 158 -8.06 33.22 2.99
N LEU A 159 -8.98 33.59 2.10
CA LEU A 159 -10.18 32.81 1.78
C LEU A 159 -10.03 32.10 0.44
N VAL A 160 -10.36 30.80 0.43
CA VAL A 160 -10.46 29.97 -0.79
C VAL A 160 -11.90 29.56 -1.03
N GLU A 161 -12.37 29.63 -2.28
CA GLU A 161 -13.72 29.25 -2.69
C GLU A 161 -13.79 27.75 -2.96
N VAL A 162 -14.75 27.04 -2.37
CA VAL A 162 -15.02 25.64 -2.72
C VAL A 162 -15.71 25.58 -4.08
N ALA A 163 -14.98 25.17 -5.09
CA ALA A 163 -15.41 25.23 -6.48
C ALA A 163 -16.04 23.91 -6.99
N ALA A 164 -15.64 22.77 -6.44
CA ALA A 164 -16.25 21.47 -6.70
C ALA A 164 -16.02 20.50 -5.53
N VAL A 165 -16.83 19.44 -5.47
CA VAL A 165 -16.69 18.35 -4.50
C VAL A 165 -16.49 17.05 -5.27
N PHE A 166 -15.42 16.32 -4.96
CA PHE A 166 -15.14 14.99 -5.51
C PHE A 166 -15.41 13.91 -4.46
N LYS A 167 -15.64 12.67 -4.92
CA LYS A 167 -15.85 11.52 -4.04
C LYS A 167 -14.52 11.14 -3.37
N ASP A 168 -14.57 10.73 -2.10
CA ASP A 168 -13.39 10.26 -1.39
C ASP A 168 -12.60 9.23 -2.21
N VAL A 169 -11.27 9.40 -2.24
CA VAL A 169 -10.36 8.55 -2.99
C VAL A 169 -10.50 7.09 -2.50
N PRO A 170 -10.65 6.11 -3.40
CA PRO A 170 -10.74 4.70 -3.01
C PRO A 170 -9.48 4.25 -2.25
N PRO A 171 -9.61 3.39 -1.22
CA PRO A 171 -8.46 2.92 -0.42
C PRO A 171 -7.41 2.15 -1.23
N ASN A 172 -7.81 1.60 -2.39
CA ASN A 172 -6.95 0.92 -3.35
C ASN A 172 -6.46 1.88 -4.45
N SER A 173 -5.99 3.06 -4.06
CA SER A 173 -5.24 3.96 -4.94
C SER A 173 -3.83 4.15 -4.39
N HIS A 174 -2.84 4.28 -5.27
CA HIS A 174 -1.45 4.49 -4.85
C HIS A 174 -1.18 5.86 -4.20
N PHE A 175 -2.16 6.77 -4.21
CA PHE A 175 -2.07 8.05 -3.50
C PHE A 175 -3.46 8.58 -3.11
N HIS A 176 -3.53 9.29 -1.98
CA HIS A 176 -4.75 9.87 -1.45
C HIS A 176 -4.62 11.38 -1.22
N PHE A 177 -5.72 12.10 -1.41
CA PHE A 177 -5.82 13.54 -1.24
C PHE A 177 -7.23 13.94 -0.78
N ASP A 178 -7.31 15.05 -0.05
CA ASP A 178 -8.55 15.61 0.49
C ASP A 178 -8.86 16.98 -0.13
N PHE A 179 -7.84 17.67 -0.65
CA PHE A 179 -7.96 18.96 -1.31
C PHE A 179 -7.14 18.97 -2.60
N LEU A 180 -7.69 19.59 -3.64
CA LEU A 180 -6.96 19.91 -4.87
C LEU A 180 -6.91 21.41 -5.08
N ALA A 181 -5.71 21.93 -5.27
CA ALA A 181 -5.44 23.29 -5.73
C ALA A 181 -4.87 23.24 -7.15
N SER A 182 -5.13 24.28 -7.93
CA SER A 182 -4.61 24.36 -9.30
C SER A 182 -3.20 24.94 -9.33
N TYR A 183 -2.32 24.44 -10.20
CA TYR A 183 -1.06 25.14 -10.46
C TYR A 183 -1.24 26.56 -11.01
N ILE A 184 -2.40 26.92 -11.56
CA ILE A 184 -2.71 28.32 -11.90
C ILE A 184 -2.65 29.19 -10.64
N ARG A 185 -3.15 28.69 -9.50
CA ARG A 185 -3.04 29.35 -8.19
C ARG A 185 -1.59 29.42 -7.76
N GLU A 186 -0.92 28.28 -7.68
CA GLU A 186 0.43 28.21 -7.11
C GLU A 186 1.42 29.11 -7.88
N LYS A 187 1.36 29.07 -9.22
CA LYS A 187 2.18 29.92 -10.09
C LYS A 187 1.80 31.40 -10.03
N SER A 188 0.61 31.75 -9.54
CA SER A 188 0.21 33.16 -9.41
C SER A 188 0.95 33.87 -8.28
N PHE A 189 1.39 33.14 -7.25
CA PHE A 189 2.19 33.70 -6.16
C PHE A 189 3.62 34.03 -6.61
N ASN A 190 4.24 33.12 -7.35
CA ASN A 190 5.58 33.31 -7.92
C ASN A 190 5.68 32.73 -9.35
N PRO A 191 5.36 33.52 -10.39
CA PRO A 191 5.33 33.01 -11.77
C PRO A 191 6.70 32.58 -12.33
N LYS A 192 7.80 32.99 -11.68
CA LYS A 192 9.18 32.70 -12.09
C LYS A 192 9.87 31.72 -11.17
N ASP A 193 9.10 30.97 -10.38
CA ASP A 193 9.65 29.98 -9.47
C ASP A 193 10.44 28.90 -10.24
N PRO A 194 11.74 28.69 -9.94
CA PRO A 194 12.53 27.62 -10.54
C PRO A 194 11.93 26.23 -10.34
N PHE A 195 11.10 26.03 -9.30
CA PHE A 195 10.38 24.78 -9.03
C PHE A 195 9.54 24.31 -10.22
N TYR A 196 8.98 25.23 -11.00
CA TYR A 196 8.17 24.90 -12.18
C TYR A 196 8.97 24.80 -13.49
N SER A 197 10.30 24.79 -13.42
CA SER A 197 11.18 24.76 -14.59
C SER A 197 11.59 23.34 -14.97
N TRP A 198 12.35 23.20 -16.06
CA TRP A 198 12.96 21.93 -16.47
C TRP A 198 14.14 21.49 -15.59
N ALA A 199 14.66 22.39 -14.74
CA ALA A 199 15.80 22.13 -13.89
C ALA A 199 15.41 21.51 -12.53
N ASP A 200 14.13 21.52 -12.16
CA ASP A 200 13.66 21.00 -10.88
C ASP A 200 12.92 19.67 -11.08
N PHE A 201 13.34 18.64 -10.34
CA PHE A 201 12.70 17.32 -10.35
C PHE A 201 11.72 17.25 -9.18
N GLY A 202 10.72 18.13 -9.23
CA GLY A 202 9.82 18.41 -8.12
C GLY A 202 8.51 17.65 -8.11
N HIS A 203 8.13 17.08 -9.26
CA HIS A 203 6.75 16.82 -9.60
C HIS A 203 6.51 15.39 -10.07
N TYR A 204 5.29 14.92 -9.95
CA TYR A 204 4.87 13.62 -10.43
C TYR A 204 4.09 13.84 -11.72
N ASN A 205 4.63 13.35 -12.83
CA ASN A 205 4.01 13.48 -14.14
C ASN A 205 3.39 12.15 -14.56
N TYR A 206 2.13 12.21 -14.94
CA TYR A 206 1.36 11.08 -15.44
C TYR A 206 0.87 11.37 -16.84
N ILE A 207 0.85 10.34 -17.67
CA ILE A 207 0.37 10.40 -19.05
C ILE A 207 -0.63 9.29 -19.31
N ARG A 208 -1.58 9.57 -20.17
CA ARG A 208 -2.45 8.58 -20.80
C ARG A 208 -2.02 8.44 -22.25
N LEU A 209 -1.69 7.22 -22.65
CA LEU A 209 -1.39 6.90 -24.04
C LEU A 209 -2.67 6.60 -24.80
N LYS A 210 -2.67 6.83 -26.11
CA LYS A 210 -3.74 6.35 -26.97
C LYS A 210 -3.76 4.84 -26.97
N HIS A 211 -4.94 4.26 -26.85
CA HIS A 211 -5.13 2.82 -26.83
C HIS A 211 -4.39 2.10 -27.97
N GLY A 212 -3.60 1.08 -27.62
CA GLY A 212 -2.79 0.30 -28.56
C GLY A 212 -1.42 0.92 -28.93
N SER A 213 -1.04 2.05 -28.33
CA SER A 213 0.32 2.58 -28.42
C SER A 213 1.31 1.69 -27.66
N ASP A 214 2.53 1.56 -28.18
CA ASP A 214 3.59 0.81 -27.48
C ASP A 214 4.38 1.76 -26.56
N PRO A 215 4.29 1.63 -25.23
CA PRO A 215 5.01 2.48 -24.30
C PRO A 215 6.53 2.37 -24.47
N LYS A 216 7.07 1.20 -24.87
CA LYS A 216 8.52 1.01 -25.07
C LYS A 216 9.06 1.78 -26.26
N VAL A 217 8.23 1.97 -27.30
CA VAL A 217 8.57 2.82 -28.44
C VAL A 217 8.66 4.29 -28.03
N LEU A 218 7.76 4.75 -27.15
CA LEU A 218 7.80 6.12 -26.62
C LEU A 218 9.00 6.31 -25.67
N GLU A 219 9.21 5.39 -24.73
CA GLU A 219 10.37 5.40 -23.80
C GLU A 219 11.70 5.58 -24.55
N GLY A 220 11.90 4.84 -25.65
CA GLY A 220 13.12 4.92 -26.45
C GLY A 220 13.39 6.30 -27.08
N LYS A 221 12.39 7.19 -27.14
CA LYS A 221 12.50 8.56 -27.66
C LYS A 221 12.76 9.61 -26.57
N LEU A 222 12.47 9.31 -25.30
CA LEU A 222 12.41 10.32 -24.24
C LEU A 222 13.75 10.99 -23.97
N MET A 223 14.84 10.22 -23.94
CA MET A 223 16.17 10.76 -23.66
C MET A 223 16.70 11.66 -24.77
N ASP A 224 16.40 11.38 -26.04
CA ASP A 224 16.74 12.30 -27.13
C ASP A 224 15.85 13.54 -27.11
N TRP A 225 14.56 13.34 -26.85
CA TRP A 225 13.58 14.41 -26.83
C TRP A 225 13.85 15.47 -25.75
N VAL A 226 14.28 15.06 -24.55
CA VAL A 226 14.48 15.98 -23.42
C VAL A 226 15.59 17.01 -23.69
N THR A 227 16.54 16.72 -24.60
CA THR A 227 17.60 17.67 -24.99
C THR A 227 17.10 18.96 -25.65
N LYS A 228 15.83 18.98 -26.11
CA LYS A 228 15.18 20.21 -26.58
C LYS A 228 14.92 21.22 -25.45
N TYR A 229 14.89 20.73 -24.20
CA TYR A 229 14.43 21.48 -23.03
C TYR A 229 15.48 21.56 -21.92
N ILE A 230 16.32 20.53 -21.79
CA ILE A 230 17.44 20.47 -20.85
C ILE A 230 18.73 20.47 -21.66
N ASP A 231 19.67 21.36 -21.31
CA ASP A 231 20.97 21.40 -21.95
C ASP A 231 21.82 20.22 -21.46
N ILE A 232 21.96 19.21 -22.32
CA ILE A 232 22.75 17.99 -22.07
C ILE A 232 23.68 17.82 -23.26
N SER A 233 24.98 17.72 -23.01
CA SER A 233 25.93 17.53 -24.10
C SER A 233 25.75 16.16 -24.76
N PRO A 234 26.07 15.99 -26.06
CA PRO A 234 25.97 14.69 -26.72
C PRO A 234 26.81 13.58 -26.05
N ALA A 235 27.92 13.96 -25.41
CA ALA A 235 28.78 13.01 -24.69
C ALA A 235 28.10 12.49 -23.41
N GLU A 236 27.52 13.38 -22.61
CA GLU A 236 26.77 13.03 -21.41
C GLU A 236 25.52 12.21 -21.75
N LEU A 237 24.77 12.60 -22.78
CA LEU A 237 23.60 11.85 -23.23
C LEU A 237 23.95 10.41 -23.61
N ASN A 238 25.05 10.20 -24.33
CA ASN A 238 25.51 8.86 -24.69
C ASN A 238 25.93 8.06 -23.44
N ALA A 239 26.64 8.69 -22.50
CA ALA A 239 27.02 8.04 -21.24
C ALA A 239 25.80 7.60 -20.42
N LEU A 240 24.77 8.45 -20.28
CA LEU A 240 23.52 8.12 -19.61
C LEU A 240 22.84 6.92 -20.28
N LYS A 241 22.75 6.91 -21.61
CA LYS A 241 22.15 5.80 -22.37
C LYS A 241 22.93 4.49 -22.23
N GLU A 242 24.26 4.54 -22.24
CA GLU A 242 25.10 3.35 -22.03
C GLU A 242 24.90 2.74 -20.64
N GLN A 243 24.66 3.59 -19.63
CA GLN A 243 24.31 3.18 -18.27
C GLN A 243 22.84 2.79 -18.11
N HIS A 244 22.04 2.83 -19.19
CA HIS A 244 20.59 2.62 -19.18
C HIS A 244 19.83 3.60 -18.27
N PHE A 245 20.39 4.80 -18.08
CA PHE A 245 19.76 5.87 -17.32
C PHE A 245 18.84 6.68 -18.23
N GLY A 246 17.71 7.09 -17.66
CA GLY A 246 16.76 7.92 -18.38
C GLY A 246 15.34 7.85 -17.85
N PHE A 247 14.44 8.48 -18.61
CA PHE A 247 13.02 8.45 -18.31
C PHE A 247 12.38 7.13 -18.76
N THR A 248 11.53 6.57 -17.90
CA THR A 248 10.78 5.34 -18.15
C THR A 248 9.29 5.55 -17.87
N LEU A 249 8.45 4.72 -18.48
CA LEU A 249 7.01 4.75 -18.29
C LEU A 249 6.62 3.56 -17.41
N GLN A 250 6.17 3.84 -16.20
CA GLN A 250 5.70 2.84 -15.26
C GLN A 250 4.17 2.79 -15.30
N PRO A 251 3.55 1.64 -15.61
CA PRO A 251 2.10 1.50 -15.55
C PRO A 251 1.58 1.85 -14.15
N VAL A 252 0.49 2.60 -14.07
CA VAL A 252 -0.07 3.02 -12.77
C VAL A 252 -0.47 1.82 -11.91
N THR A 253 -0.99 0.76 -12.54
CA THR A 253 -1.38 -0.48 -11.85
C THR A 253 -0.22 -1.24 -11.20
N ASP A 254 1.02 -0.94 -11.59
CA ASP A 254 2.21 -1.61 -11.08
C ASP A 254 2.87 -0.84 -9.92
N ILE A 255 2.49 0.43 -9.70
CA ILE A 255 3.12 1.29 -8.71
C ILE A 255 3.06 0.66 -7.32
N HIS A 256 1.87 0.23 -6.89
CA HIS A 256 1.67 -0.29 -5.53
C HIS A 256 2.51 -1.55 -5.23
N LEU A 257 2.63 -2.50 -6.15
CA LEU A 257 3.22 -3.82 -5.83
C LEU A 257 4.66 -4.01 -6.32
N TYR A 258 5.10 -3.21 -7.29
CA TYR A 258 6.40 -3.36 -7.96
C TYR A 258 7.30 -2.15 -7.84
N SER A 259 6.79 -0.98 -7.48
CA SER A 259 7.65 0.20 -7.39
C SER A 259 8.62 0.13 -6.21
N ARG A 260 9.84 0.59 -6.48
CA ARG A 260 10.99 0.66 -5.56
C ARG A 260 11.76 1.96 -5.80
N LEU A 261 11.04 3.00 -6.16
CA LEU A 261 11.60 4.31 -6.49
C LEU A 261 11.61 5.20 -5.25
N HIS A 262 12.51 6.17 -5.22
CA HIS A 262 12.53 7.19 -4.19
C HIS A 262 11.35 8.17 -4.34
N TRP A 263 10.95 8.73 -3.20
CA TRP A 263 9.89 9.74 -3.08
C TRP A 263 8.51 9.30 -3.57
N GLU A 264 8.15 8.04 -3.33
CA GLU A 264 6.78 7.57 -3.54
C GLU A 264 5.79 8.42 -2.72
N LEU A 265 4.63 8.72 -3.34
CA LEU A 265 3.59 9.54 -2.71
C LEU A 265 3.06 8.88 -1.43
N GLU A 266 2.99 7.55 -1.43
CA GLU A 266 2.60 6.70 -0.30
C GLU A 266 3.44 5.42 -0.29
N PRO A 267 3.53 4.72 0.87
CA PRO A 267 4.26 3.47 0.96
C PRO A 267 3.74 2.40 0.01
N ASN A 268 4.62 1.78 -0.76
CA ASN A 268 4.26 0.67 -1.65
C ASN A 268 4.13 -0.65 -0.89
N GLY A 269 3.33 -1.55 -1.45
CA GLY A 269 3.30 -2.97 -1.12
C GLY A 269 4.47 -3.76 -1.72
N ASN A 270 4.37 -5.09 -1.61
CA ASN A 270 5.37 -6.01 -2.16
C ASN A 270 4.69 -7.27 -2.72
N MET A 271 4.84 -7.49 -4.03
CA MET A 271 4.32 -8.67 -4.70
C MET A 271 4.85 -10.00 -4.09
N GLU A 272 6.06 -10.02 -3.54
CA GLU A 272 6.60 -11.21 -2.85
C GLU A 272 5.77 -11.59 -1.63
N TYR A 273 5.29 -10.60 -0.86
CA TYR A 273 4.39 -10.85 0.25
C TYR A 273 3.03 -11.39 -0.20
N ILE A 274 2.55 -10.94 -1.36
CA ILE A 274 1.33 -11.49 -1.97
C ILE A 274 1.52 -12.97 -2.32
N TYR A 275 2.67 -13.35 -2.90
CA TYR A 275 2.98 -14.76 -3.17
C TYR A 275 3.09 -15.60 -1.89
N ILE A 276 3.72 -15.08 -0.84
CA ILE A 276 3.82 -15.76 0.46
C ILE A 276 2.43 -15.97 1.07
N LEU A 277 1.56 -14.95 1.05
CA LEU A 277 0.19 -15.06 1.54
C LEU A 277 -0.64 -16.05 0.71
N ALA A 278 -0.49 -16.05 -0.62
CA ALA A 278 -1.16 -17.01 -1.50
C ALA A 278 -0.72 -18.46 -1.19
N ALA A 279 0.58 -18.69 -1.00
CA ALA A 279 1.12 -19.99 -0.61
C ALA A 279 0.59 -20.42 0.78
N ALA A 280 0.54 -19.51 1.74
CA ALA A 280 0.00 -19.76 3.07
C ALA A 280 -1.50 -20.14 3.02
N ALA A 281 -2.29 -19.48 2.17
CA ALA A 281 -3.69 -19.84 1.95
C ALA A 281 -3.83 -21.26 1.38
N ILE A 282 -3.03 -21.60 0.35
CA ILE A 282 -3.03 -22.95 -0.24
C ILE A 282 -2.64 -24.01 0.80
N PHE A 283 -1.59 -23.78 1.59
CA PHE A 283 -1.16 -24.70 2.64
C PHE A 283 -2.20 -24.86 3.75
N THR A 284 -2.85 -23.78 4.16
CA THR A 284 -3.94 -23.81 5.14
C THR A 284 -5.11 -24.65 4.63
N LEU A 285 -5.47 -24.50 3.36
CA LEU A 285 -6.50 -25.30 2.71
C LEU A 285 -6.14 -26.79 2.68
N ILE A 286 -4.89 -27.12 2.33
CA ILE A 286 -4.39 -28.50 2.33
C ILE A 286 -4.48 -29.10 3.74
N ILE A 287 -4.04 -28.37 4.77
CA ILE A 287 -4.13 -28.83 6.17
C ILE A 287 -5.59 -29.10 6.55
N ALA A 288 -6.52 -28.21 6.22
CA ALA A 288 -7.94 -28.38 6.52
C ALA A 288 -8.52 -29.64 5.84
N CYS A 289 -8.23 -29.85 4.56
CA CYS A 289 -8.64 -31.03 3.79
C CYS A 289 -8.08 -32.33 4.37
N VAL A 290 -6.77 -32.37 4.62
CA VAL A 290 -6.08 -33.56 5.15
C VAL A 290 -6.56 -33.88 6.56
N ASN A 291 -6.77 -32.87 7.40
CA ASN A 291 -7.32 -33.04 8.74
C ASN A 291 -8.73 -33.64 8.68
N PHE A 292 -9.59 -33.14 7.78
CA PHE A 292 -10.92 -33.70 7.57
C PHE A 292 -10.88 -35.15 7.10
N MET A 293 -10.03 -35.47 6.12
CA MET A 293 -9.82 -36.84 5.64
C MET A 293 -9.36 -37.76 6.77
N ASN A 294 -8.38 -37.32 7.57
CA ASN A 294 -7.80 -38.09 8.66
C ASN A 294 -8.84 -38.41 9.73
N LEU A 295 -9.65 -37.43 10.13
CA LEU A 295 -10.71 -37.62 11.13
C LEU A 295 -11.84 -38.52 10.62
N THR A 296 -12.23 -38.36 9.35
CA THR A 296 -13.26 -39.20 8.72
C THR A 296 -12.76 -40.64 8.58
N THR A 297 -11.49 -40.82 8.20
CA THR A 297 -10.84 -42.13 8.08
C THR A 297 -10.68 -42.82 9.44
N ALA A 298 -10.39 -42.08 10.52
CA ALA A 298 -10.31 -42.66 11.86
C ALA A 298 -11.66 -43.24 12.32
N LYS A 299 -12.77 -42.56 11.98
CA LYS A 299 -14.13 -43.05 12.25
C LYS A 299 -14.58 -44.19 11.33
N SER A 300 -13.87 -44.42 10.22
CA SER A 300 -14.19 -45.50 9.27
C SER A 300 -14.10 -46.90 9.88
N ALA A 301 -13.29 -47.12 10.92
CA ALA A 301 -13.17 -48.43 11.57
C ALA A 301 -14.46 -48.84 12.30
N GLU A 302 -15.17 -47.90 12.91
CA GLU A 302 -16.48 -48.13 13.52
C GLU A 302 -17.54 -48.39 12.44
N ARG A 303 -17.51 -47.58 11.37
CA ARG A 303 -18.43 -47.69 10.23
C ARG A 303 -18.19 -48.93 9.37
N ALA A 304 -17.00 -49.53 9.42
CA ALA A 304 -16.68 -50.73 8.63
C ALA A 304 -17.60 -51.92 8.99
N LYS A 305 -17.99 -52.07 10.26
CA LYS A 305 -18.93 -53.12 10.70
C LYS A 305 -20.33 -52.90 10.11
N GLU A 306 -20.83 -51.67 10.17
CA GLU A 306 -22.12 -51.26 9.59
C GLU A 306 -22.16 -51.50 8.07
N ILE A 307 -21.11 -51.12 7.36
CA ILE A 307 -20.98 -51.31 5.91
C ILE A 307 -20.91 -52.80 5.55
N GLY A 308 -20.23 -53.60 6.37
CA GLY A 308 -20.16 -55.05 6.21
C GLY A 308 -21.54 -55.71 6.27
N VAL A 309 -22.38 -55.29 7.23
CA VAL A 309 -23.77 -55.76 7.35
C VAL A 309 -24.61 -55.31 6.16
N ARG A 310 -24.53 -54.04 5.75
CA ARG A 310 -25.28 -53.53 4.59
C ARG A 310 -24.93 -54.23 3.28
N LYS A 311 -23.64 -54.52 3.05
CA LYS A 311 -23.20 -55.29 1.87
C LYS A 311 -23.67 -56.75 1.93
N SER A 312 -23.70 -57.38 3.11
CA SER A 312 -24.29 -58.73 3.22
C SER A 312 -25.79 -58.76 2.96
N LEU A 313 -26.48 -57.63 3.16
CA LEU A 313 -27.89 -57.43 2.82
C LEU A 313 -28.12 -56.97 1.36
N GLY A 314 -27.08 -56.94 0.53
CA GLY A 314 -27.19 -56.64 -0.91
C GLY A 314 -26.91 -55.20 -1.34
N ALA A 315 -26.40 -54.33 -0.45
CA ALA A 315 -26.05 -52.96 -0.83
C ALA A 315 -24.92 -52.91 -1.88
N LEU A 316 -25.15 -52.15 -2.96
CA LEU A 316 -24.18 -51.97 -4.04
C LEU A 316 -23.05 -51.02 -3.62
N ARG A 317 -21.87 -51.21 -4.22
CA ARG A 317 -20.69 -50.35 -3.98
C ARG A 317 -20.97 -48.87 -4.27
N SER A 318 -21.72 -48.59 -5.32
CA SER A 318 -22.11 -47.24 -5.74
C SER A 318 -23.02 -46.55 -4.73
N GLN A 319 -24.01 -47.26 -4.18
CA GLN A 319 -24.94 -46.72 -3.17
C GLN A 319 -24.20 -46.25 -1.91
N LEU A 320 -23.25 -47.05 -1.43
CA LEU A 320 -22.41 -46.69 -0.28
C LEU A 320 -21.48 -45.51 -0.59
N SER A 321 -20.91 -45.46 -1.80
CA SER A 321 -20.03 -44.37 -2.22
C SER A 321 -20.77 -43.03 -2.29
N ILE A 322 -21.98 -43.02 -2.87
CA ILE A 322 -22.82 -41.82 -2.99
C ILE A 322 -23.24 -41.34 -1.60
N GLN A 323 -23.64 -42.25 -0.70
CA GLN A 323 -24.02 -41.89 0.66
C GLN A 323 -22.89 -41.19 1.42
N PHE A 324 -21.65 -41.72 1.36
CA PHE A 324 -20.51 -41.10 2.03
C PHE A 324 -20.11 -39.76 1.42
N LEU A 325 -20.21 -39.63 0.10
CA LEU A 325 -19.97 -38.38 -0.58
C LEU A 325 -20.99 -37.32 -0.17
N ALA A 326 -22.28 -37.68 -0.13
CA ALA A 326 -23.36 -36.79 0.31
C ALA A 326 -23.20 -36.35 1.77
N GLU A 327 -22.78 -37.25 2.67
CA GLU A 327 -22.49 -36.90 4.06
C GLU A 327 -21.30 -35.93 4.17
N SER A 328 -20.23 -36.16 3.39
CA SER A 328 -19.06 -35.28 3.38
C SER A 328 -19.40 -33.88 2.84
N VAL A 329 -20.21 -33.82 1.78
CA VAL A 329 -20.73 -32.56 1.22
C VAL A 329 -21.62 -31.84 2.22
N THR A 330 -22.51 -32.55 2.94
CA THR A 330 -23.38 -31.95 3.96
C THR A 330 -22.54 -31.30 5.07
N ILE A 331 -21.48 -31.98 5.53
CA ILE A 331 -20.58 -31.42 6.54
C ILE A 331 -19.84 -30.18 5.99
N ALA A 332 -19.40 -30.22 4.74
CA ALA A 332 -18.75 -29.07 4.11
C ALA A 332 -19.70 -27.87 4.02
N LEU A 333 -20.97 -28.07 3.66
CA LEU A 333 -21.99 -27.00 3.65
C LEU A 333 -22.21 -26.41 5.05
N CYS A 334 -22.29 -27.25 6.09
CA CYS A 334 -22.35 -26.75 7.46
C CYS A 334 -21.11 -25.94 7.85
N ALA A 335 -19.92 -26.37 7.41
CA ALA A 335 -18.69 -25.63 7.65
C ALA A 335 -18.66 -24.27 6.95
N ILE A 336 -19.22 -24.16 5.73
CA ILE A 336 -19.36 -22.87 5.03
C ILE A 336 -20.24 -21.90 5.82
N ILE A 337 -21.39 -22.37 6.33
CA ILE A 337 -22.29 -21.54 7.15
C ILE A 337 -21.55 -21.01 8.39
N ILE A 338 -20.81 -21.88 9.08
CA ILE A 338 -20.03 -21.48 10.25
C ILE A 338 -18.87 -20.55 9.85
N SER A 339 -18.23 -20.76 8.69
CA SER A 339 -17.16 -19.89 8.22
C SER A 339 -17.67 -18.48 7.92
N ILE A 340 -18.90 -18.33 7.39
CA ILE A 340 -19.51 -17.01 7.16
C ILE A 340 -19.65 -16.26 8.49
N PHE A 341 -20.12 -16.93 9.55
CA PHE A 341 -20.21 -16.33 10.88
C PHE A 341 -18.83 -15.92 11.44
N ILE A 342 -17.81 -16.77 11.24
CA ILE A 342 -16.43 -16.45 11.64
C ILE A 342 -15.91 -15.24 10.87
N ILE A 343 -16.12 -15.20 9.55
CA ILE A 343 -15.70 -14.10 8.68
C ILE A 343 -16.36 -12.80 9.14
N GLU A 344 -17.69 -12.78 9.31
CA GLU A 344 -18.43 -11.57 9.72
C GLU A 344 -17.95 -11.04 11.07
N THR A 345 -17.65 -11.94 12.02
CA THR A 345 -17.13 -11.56 13.34
C THR A 345 -15.70 -11.04 13.27
N ALA A 346 -14.87 -11.61 12.38
CA ALA A 346 -13.47 -11.25 12.23
C ALA A 346 -13.24 -10.01 11.34
N LEU A 347 -14.17 -9.70 10.43
CA LEU A 347 -14.02 -8.69 9.40
C LEU A 347 -13.74 -7.27 9.95
N PRO A 348 -14.40 -6.78 11.02
CA PRO A 348 -14.08 -5.47 11.58
C PRO A 348 -12.63 -5.37 12.08
N TYR A 349 -12.15 -6.42 12.77
CA TYR A 349 -10.76 -6.50 13.23
C TYR A 349 -9.79 -6.62 12.07
N PHE A 350 -10.17 -7.38 11.04
CA PHE A 350 -9.38 -7.53 9.83
C PHE A 350 -9.23 -6.21 9.07
N ASN A 351 -10.32 -5.45 8.91
CA ASN A 351 -10.31 -4.12 8.29
C ASN A 351 -9.46 -3.13 9.11
N TYR A 352 -9.52 -3.21 10.44
CA TYR A 352 -8.68 -2.38 11.32
C TYR A 352 -7.19 -2.68 11.16
N ILE A 353 -6.81 -3.96 11.14
CA ILE A 353 -5.40 -4.39 11.03
C ILE A 353 -4.83 -4.09 9.64
N THR A 354 -5.63 -4.31 8.60
CA THR A 354 -5.19 -4.12 7.20
C THR A 354 -5.28 -2.66 6.75
N GLY A 355 -6.03 -1.81 7.46
CA GLY A 355 -6.34 -0.45 7.02
C GLY A 355 -7.28 -0.39 5.81
N LEU A 356 -7.71 -1.53 5.27
CA LEU A 356 -8.57 -1.64 4.10
C LEU A 356 -10.03 -1.83 4.53
N LYS A 357 -10.95 -1.14 3.85
CA LYS A 357 -12.39 -1.28 4.08
C LYS A 357 -12.97 -2.29 3.11
N PHE A 358 -12.93 -3.57 3.49
CA PHE A 358 -13.61 -4.61 2.72
C PHE A 358 -15.09 -4.67 3.05
N ASP A 359 -15.94 -4.48 2.03
CA ASP A 359 -17.37 -4.72 2.11
C ASP A 359 -17.73 -6.03 1.40
N VAL A 360 -18.01 -7.07 2.18
CA VAL A 360 -18.18 -8.43 1.67
C VAL A 360 -19.61 -8.64 1.19
N HIS A 361 -19.80 -8.42 -0.09
CA HIS A 361 -21.04 -8.78 -0.77
C HIS A 361 -21.08 -10.30 -1.00
N TYR A 362 -21.52 -11.07 0.01
CA TYR A 362 -21.50 -12.53 0.01
C TYR A 362 -22.11 -13.18 -1.24
N ILE A 363 -23.10 -12.56 -1.87
CA ILE A 363 -23.70 -13.04 -3.13
C ILE A 363 -22.67 -13.12 -4.25
N GLN A 364 -21.78 -12.13 -4.37
CA GLN A 364 -20.71 -12.13 -5.39
C GLN A 364 -19.68 -13.24 -5.14
N TYR A 365 -19.46 -13.58 -3.87
CA TYR A 365 -18.50 -14.60 -3.45
C TYR A 365 -19.12 -15.98 -3.23
N LEU A 366 -20.45 -16.11 -3.36
CA LEU A 366 -21.20 -17.33 -3.06
C LEU A 366 -20.75 -18.49 -3.93
N MET A 367 -20.49 -18.26 -5.22
CA MET A 367 -19.99 -19.29 -6.14
C MET A 367 -18.59 -19.77 -5.76
N ILE A 368 -17.73 -18.89 -5.25
CA ILE A 368 -16.37 -19.24 -4.82
C ILE A 368 -16.43 -20.02 -3.50
N LEU A 369 -17.25 -19.57 -2.55
CA LEU A 369 -17.44 -20.26 -1.26
C LEU A 369 -18.08 -21.64 -1.45
N LEU A 370 -19.15 -21.73 -2.24
CA LEU A 370 -19.81 -23.00 -2.55
C LEU A 370 -18.92 -23.90 -3.40
N GLY A 371 -18.29 -23.37 -4.45
CA GLY A 371 -17.38 -24.12 -5.32
C GLY A 371 -16.17 -24.66 -4.54
N GLY A 372 -15.53 -23.82 -3.73
CA GLY A 372 -14.42 -24.21 -2.86
C GLY A 372 -14.84 -25.23 -1.81
N GLY A 373 -15.93 -24.98 -1.08
CA GLY A 373 -16.43 -25.91 -0.07
C GLY A 373 -16.88 -27.26 -0.63
N LEU A 374 -17.52 -27.28 -1.81
CA LEU A 374 -17.87 -28.52 -2.52
C LEU A 374 -16.63 -29.26 -3.00
N LEU A 375 -15.64 -28.56 -3.53
CA LEU A 375 -14.37 -29.16 -3.94
C LEU A 375 -13.67 -29.81 -2.75
N ILE A 376 -13.62 -29.12 -1.60
CA ILE A 376 -13.05 -29.69 -0.36
C ILE A 376 -13.86 -30.91 0.10
N GLY A 377 -15.19 -30.82 0.16
CA GLY A 377 -16.06 -31.91 0.56
C GLY A 377 -15.93 -33.15 -0.33
N CYS A 378 -15.80 -32.94 -1.64
CA CYS A 378 -15.57 -33.99 -2.62
C CYS A 378 -14.18 -34.62 -2.46
N VAL A 379 -13.12 -33.81 -2.45
CA VAL A 379 -11.74 -34.27 -2.29
C VAL A 379 -11.61 -35.07 -1.00
N ALA A 380 -12.16 -34.55 0.10
CA ALA A 380 -12.02 -35.17 1.41
C ALA A 380 -12.93 -36.39 1.61
N GLY A 381 -14.06 -36.47 0.90
CA GLY A 381 -14.96 -37.64 0.85
C GLY A 381 -14.51 -38.73 -0.14
N LEU A 382 -13.67 -38.40 -1.12
CA LEU A 382 -13.23 -39.33 -2.17
C LEU A 382 -12.43 -40.49 -1.58
N TYR A 383 -11.54 -40.22 -0.64
CA TYR A 383 -10.69 -41.25 -0.05
C TYR A 383 -11.47 -42.26 0.82
N PRO A 384 -12.29 -41.84 1.82
CA PRO A 384 -13.13 -42.77 2.58
C PRO A 384 -14.10 -43.55 1.69
N SER A 385 -14.73 -42.90 0.70
CA SER A 385 -15.68 -43.56 -0.19
C SER A 385 -15.02 -44.64 -1.05
N LEU A 386 -13.85 -44.39 -1.63
CA LEU A 386 -13.13 -45.39 -2.43
C LEU A 386 -12.57 -46.53 -1.57
N TYR A 387 -12.02 -46.22 -0.40
CA TYR A 387 -11.43 -47.19 0.52
C TYR A 387 -12.49 -48.09 1.17
N LEU A 388 -13.55 -47.51 1.75
CA LEU A 388 -14.59 -48.26 2.45
C LEU A 388 -15.52 -49.02 1.51
N SER A 389 -15.82 -48.47 0.33
CA SER A 389 -16.63 -49.15 -0.67
C SER A 389 -15.90 -50.38 -1.25
N GLY A 390 -14.57 -50.48 -1.12
CA GLY A 390 -13.77 -51.64 -1.55
C GLY A 390 -13.71 -52.81 -0.57
N VAL A 391 -14.19 -52.65 0.67
CA VAL A 391 -13.97 -53.67 1.73
C VAL A 391 -14.86 -54.90 1.51
N LYS A 392 -14.29 -56.11 1.61
CA LYS A 392 -14.98 -57.39 1.42
C LYS A 392 -15.68 -57.85 2.72
N PRO A 393 -17.00 -58.14 2.73
CA PRO A 393 -17.77 -58.44 3.95
C PRO A 393 -17.23 -59.62 4.78
N HIS A 394 -16.74 -60.67 4.12
CA HIS A 394 -16.25 -61.88 4.79
C HIS A 394 -14.95 -61.65 5.60
N LEU A 395 -14.19 -60.58 5.33
CA LEU A 395 -13.01 -60.20 6.11
C LEU A 395 -13.38 -59.37 7.34
N ILE A 396 -14.45 -58.56 7.24
CA ILE A 396 -14.93 -57.68 8.32
C ILE A 396 -15.57 -58.51 9.43
N LEU A 397 -16.44 -59.46 9.07
CA LEU A 397 -17.18 -60.30 10.03
C LEU A 397 -16.27 -61.29 10.79
N LYS A 398 -15.10 -61.62 10.25
CA LYS A 398 -14.08 -62.45 10.91
C LYS A 398 -13.08 -61.65 11.76
N GLY A 399 -13.28 -60.34 11.94
CA GLY A 399 -12.40 -59.48 12.76
C GLY A 399 -11.01 -59.22 12.17
N LYS A 400 -10.72 -59.67 10.94
CA LYS A 400 -9.39 -59.54 10.30
C LYS A 400 -9.11 -58.16 9.69
N LEU A 401 -9.91 -57.14 10.05
CA LEU A 401 -9.80 -55.77 9.52
C LEU A 401 -8.45 -55.10 9.87
N LEU A 402 -7.80 -55.52 10.96
CA LEU A 402 -6.60 -54.88 11.50
C LEU A 402 -5.30 -55.15 10.72
N GLN A 403 -5.31 -55.91 9.62
CA GLN A 403 -4.08 -56.35 8.93
C GLN A 403 -4.07 -56.11 7.40
N THR A 404 -4.49 -54.94 6.90
CA THR A 404 -4.18 -54.53 5.51
C THR A 404 -3.15 -53.39 5.47
N PRO A 405 -1.87 -53.67 5.14
CA PRO A 405 -0.79 -52.68 5.18
C PRO A 405 -0.98 -51.48 4.23
N LYS A 406 -1.63 -51.69 3.07
CA LYS A 406 -1.69 -50.69 1.98
C LYS A 406 -2.55 -49.46 2.28
N GLY A 407 -3.58 -49.56 3.12
CA GLY A 407 -4.42 -48.41 3.51
C GLY A 407 -3.75 -47.49 4.54
N SER A 408 -2.86 -48.03 5.37
CA SER A 408 -2.18 -47.24 6.41
C SER A 408 -1.06 -46.34 5.88
N SER A 409 -0.45 -46.69 4.74
CA SER A 409 0.71 -45.96 4.19
C SER A 409 0.33 -44.57 3.66
N LEU A 410 -0.76 -44.45 2.88
CA LEU A 410 -1.20 -43.15 2.36
C LEU A 410 -1.64 -42.22 3.48
N ARG A 411 -2.40 -42.73 4.46
CA ARG A 411 -2.79 -41.96 5.65
C ARG A 411 -1.57 -41.48 6.43
N ARG A 412 -0.57 -42.34 6.65
CA ARG A 412 0.70 -41.93 7.29
C ARG A 412 1.39 -40.83 6.49
N GLY A 413 1.46 -40.95 5.16
CA GLY A 413 2.03 -39.91 4.29
C GLY A 413 1.29 -38.58 4.40
N LEU A 414 -0.05 -38.59 4.35
CA LEU A 414 -0.88 -37.39 4.52
C LEU A 414 -0.71 -36.75 5.91
N ILE A 415 -0.64 -37.56 6.97
CA ILE A 415 -0.38 -37.07 8.33
C ILE A 415 1.00 -36.43 8.43
N ILE A 416 2.04 -37.07 7.89
CA ILE A 416 3.40 -36.52 7.86
C ILE A 416 3.40 -35.19 7.10
N LEU A 417 2.81 -35.14 5.91
CA LEU A 417 2.69 -33.91 5.13
C LEU A 417 1.99 -32.79 5.91
N GLN A 418 0.84 -33.08 6.53
CA GLN A 418 0.09 -32.10 7.33
C GLN A 418 0.96 -31.53 8.47
N PHE A 419 1.61 -32.39 9.25
CA PHE A 419 2.45 -31.95 10.36
C PHE A 419 3.70 -31.21 9.88
N SER A 420 4.30 -31.63 8.76
CA SER A 420 5.44 -30.92 8.15
C SER A 420 5.05 -29.50 7.71
N ILE A 421 3.91 -29.33 7.02
CA ILE A 421 3.42 -28.01 6.61
C ILE A 421 3.09 -27.16 7.83
N SER A 422 2.42 -27.73 8.83
CA SER A 422 2.06 -27.00 10.05
C SER A 422 3.31 -26.53 10.81
N MET A 423 4.32 -27.41 10.94
CA MET A 423 5.59 -27.08 11.61
C MET A 423 6.38 -26.03 10.84
N MET A 424 6.35 -26.06 9.50
CA MET A 424 6.94 -25.04 8.66
C MET A 424 6.27 -23.68 8.87
N LEU A 425 4.94 -23.61 8.78
CA LEU A 425 4.18 -22.36 8.97
C LEU A 425 4.38 -21.76 10.37
N ILE A 426 4.35 -22.59 11.42
CA ILE A 426 4.57 -22.15 12.80
C ILE A 426 6.01 -21.63 12.97
N SER A 427 7.00 -22.34 12.42
CA SER A 427 8.40 -21.89 12.46
C SER A 427 8.59 -20.57 11.70
N SER A 428 8.02 -20.44 10.50
CA SER A 428 8.08 -19.19 9.73
C SER A 428 7.43 -18.02 10.46
N ALA A 429 6.25 -18.22 11.04
CA ALA A 429 5.59 -17.20 11.85
C ALA A 429 6.46 -16.80 13.06
N ALA A 430 7.02 -17.78 13.78
CA ALA A 430 7.91 -17.52 14.90
C ALA A 430 9.15 -16.72 14.49
N ILE A 431 9.79 -17.06 13.37
CA ILE A 431 10.92 -16.32 12.82
C ILE A 431 10.51 -14.88 12.49
N ILE A 432 9.39 -14.68 11.79
CA ILE A 432 8.88 -13.33 11.46
C ILE A 432 8.65 -12.52 12.74
N PHE A 433 7.99 -13.09 13.75
CA PHE A 433 7.78 -12.40 15.03
C PHE A 433 9.10 -12.03 15.72
N THR A 434 10.09 -12.93 15.72
CA THR A 434 11.42 -12.62 16.28
C THR A 434 12.18 -11.56 15.48
N GLN A 435 12.02 -11.53 14.16
CA GLN A 435 12.63 -10.50 13.31
C GLN A 435 11.96 -9.15 13.49
N LEU A 436 10.62 -9.11 13.62
CA LEU A 436 9.89 -7.88 13.94
C LEU A 436 10.30 -7.34 15.31
N ASP A 437 10.40 -8.19 16.32
CA ASP A 437 10.88 -7.81 17.66
C ASP A 437 12.32 -7.27 17.61
N TYR A 438 13.20 -7.91 16.84
CA TYR A 438 14.56 -7.41 16.61
C TYR A 438 14.55 -6.05 15.91
N LEU A 439 13.75 -5.86 14.85
CA LEU A 439 13.65 -4.59 14.13
C LEU A 439 13.13 -3.45 15.02
N GLN A 440 12.20 -3.75 15.93
CA GLN A 440 11.63 -2.77 16.86
C GLN A 440 12.56 -2.43 18.04
N SER A 441 13.41 -3.38 18.47
CA SER A 441 14.31 -3.21 19.61
C SER A 441 15.75 -2.85 19.24
N LYS A 442 16.08 -2.87 17.94
CA LYS A 442 17.42 -2.52 17.45
C LYS A 442 17.72 -1.07 17.76
N ASN A 443 18.83 -0.82 18.46
CA ASN A 443 19.32 0.52 18.69
C ASN A 443 19.68 1.19 17.35
N LEU A 444 19.01 2.30 17.04
CA LEU A 444 19.16 3.06 15.80
C LEU A 444 20.32 4.07 15.84
N GLY A 445 21.04 4.17 16.97
CA GLY A 445 22.07 5.18 17.19
C GLY A 445 21.53 6.52 17.66
N PHE A 446 20.21 6.64 17.84
CA PHE A 446 19.54 7.80 18.41
C PHE A 446 18.32 7.37 19.24
N ARG A 447 17.91 8.19 20.20
CA ARG A 447 16.71 7.94 21.00
C ARG A 447 15.47 8.45 20.27
N GLN A 448 14.55 7.53 19.99
CA GLN A 448 13.20 7.86 19.52
C GLN A 448 12.21 8.00 20.68
N ASP A 449 12.45 7.25 21.76
CA ASP A 449 11.63 7.32 22.96
C ASP A 449 11.75 8.72 23.61
N GLU A 450 10.62 9.28 24.02
CA GLU A 450 10.52 10.57 24.72
C GLU A 450 10.78 11.82 23.85
N VAL A 451 10.76 11.68 22.51
CA VAL A 451 10.86 12.79 21.56
C VAL A 451 9.48 13.16 21.03
N ILE A 452 9.12 14.44 21.13
CA ILE A 452 7.87 14.98 20.56
C ILE A 452 8.22 15.87 19.38
N VAL A 453 7.65 15.56 18.21
CA VAL A 453 7.77 16.40 17.01
C VAL A 453 6.54 17.30 16.92
N ILE A 454 6.77 18.61 16.84
CA ILE A 454 5.73 19.62 16.64
C ILE A 454 5.95 20.23 15.25
N PRO A 455 5.02 20.02 14.29
CA PRO A 455 5.17 20.62 12.97
C PRO A 455 5.06 22.14 13.05
N VAL A 456 6.05 22.82 12.48
CA VAL A 456 6.03 24.28 12.35
C VAL A 456 5.16 24.63 11.14
N LYS A 457 4.08 25.37 11.38
CA LYS A 457 3.00 25.57 10.40
C LYS A 457 3.27 26.68 9.38
N ASN A 458 4.14 27.63 9.71
CA ASN A 458 4.42 28.80 8.89
C ASN A 458 5.79 29.40 9.25
N GLU A 459 6.26 30.30 8.40
CA GLU A 459 7.53 31.03 8.61
C GLU A 459 7.54 31.80 9.95
N GLU A 460 6.41 32.40 10.35
CA GLU A 460 6.29 33.12 11.63
C GLU A 460 6.61 32.21 12.84
N GLY A 461 6.21 30.94 12.78
CA GLY A 461 6.54 29.95 13.79
C GLY A 461 8.05 29.72 13.92
N MET A 462 8.76 29.73 12.78
CA MET A 462 10.21 29.60 12.76
C MET A 462 10.93 30.88 13.23
N GLU A 463 10.43 32.06 12.85
CA GLU A 463 10.97 33.34 13.33
C GLU A 463 10.94 33.46 14.86
N ARG A 464 9.96 32.82 15.51
CA ARG A 464 9.80 32.82 16.97
C ARG A 464 10.37 31.57 17.65
N PHE A 465 11.10 30.73 16.91
CA PHE A 465 11.59 29.46 17.41
C PHE A 465 12.47 29.61 18.67
N ASP A 466 13.38 30.59 18.71
CA ASP A 466 14.25 30.80 19.88
C ASP A 466 13.45 31.15 21.15
N ALA A 467 12.39 31.95 21.02
CA ALA A 467 11.50 32.28 22.14
C ALA A 467 10.72 31.05 22.61
N PHE A 468 10.17 30.28 21.67
CA PHE A 468 9.49 29.02 21.96
C PHE A 468 10.41 28.03 22.67
N ARG A 469 11.61 27.81 22.13
CA ARG A 469 12.65 26.97 22.73
C ARG A 469 12.96 27.37 24.17
N ASN A 470 13.15 28.67 24.44
CA ASN A 470 13.47 29.15 25.77
C ASN A 470 12.34 28.92 26.79
N GLU A 471 11.07 29.07 26.38
CA GLU A 471 9.94 28.75 27.27
C GLU A 471 9.78 27.24 27.46
N MET A 472 9.97 26.43 26.42
CA MET A 472 9.89 24.98 26.51
C MET A 472 10.98 24.40 27.41
N LEU A 473 12.21 24.94 27.37
CA LEU A 473 13.29 24.53 28.27
C LEU A 473 13.04 24.86 29.75
N ARG A 474 12.03 25.69 30.07
CA ARG A 474 11.60 25.94 31.46
C ARG A 474 10.58 24.91 31.95
N VAL A 475 9.99 24.12 31.05
CA VAL A 475 9.05 23.07 31.42
C VAL A 475 9.84 21.91 32.02
N ASP A 476 9.46 21.51 33.23
CA ASP A 476 10.14 20.43 33.94
C ASP A 476 10.04 19.12 33.15
N GLY A 477 11.19 18.45 32.95
CA GLY A 477 11.31 17.26 32.11
C GLY A 477 11.74 17.50 30.65
N VAL A 478 11.78 18.76 30.17
CA VAL A 478 12.32 19.06 28.83
C VAL A 478 13.85 19.23 28.90
N SER A 479 14.60 18.29 28.31
CA SER A 479 16.06 18.26 28.35
C SER A 479 16.74 19.05 27.22
N ALA A 480 16.09 19.12 26.06
CA ALA A 480 16.57 19.81 24.87
C ALA A 480 15.39 20.12 23.93
N VAL A 481 15.54 21.18 23.14
CA VAL A 481 14.60 21.58 22.09
C VAL A 481 15.42 21.99 20.88
N SER A 482 15.05 21.47 19.72
CA SER A 482 15.75 21.71 18.44
C SER A 482 14.74 21.79 17.31
N ALA A 483 15.11 22.47 16.23
CA ALA A 483 14.41 22.41 14.94
C ALA A 483 15.14 21.46 13.98
N SER A 484 14.39 20.92 13.02
CA SER A 484 14.90 20.13 11.90
C SER A 484 13.95 20.27 10.71
N SER A 485 14.49 20.28 9.49
CA SER A 485 13.69 20.20 8.27
C SER A 485 13.12 18.79 8.05
N ASN A 486 13.78 17.76 8.58
CA ASN A 486 13.45 16.36 8.35
C ASN A 486 13.32 15.60 9.66
N ILE A 487 12.40 14.64 9.70
CA ILE A 487 12.30 13.69 10.81
C ILE A 487 13.16 12.47 10.46
N PRO A 488 14.09 12.03 11.33
CA PRO A 488 14.86 10.80 11.11
C PRO A 488 13.98 9.61 10.75
N GLY A 489 14.33 8.91 9.67
CA GLY A 489 13.54 7.82 9.10
C GLY A 489 12.43 8.26 8.12
N GLY A 490 12.23 9.57 7.94
CA GLY A 490 11.39 10.14 6.90
C GLY A 490 12.09 10.24 5.54
N GLN A 491 11.47 10.97 4.60
CA GLN A 491 12.10 11.31 3.33
C GLN A 491 13.15 12.41 3.53
N PHE A 492 14.20 12.39 2.72
CA PHE A 492 15.26 13.40 2.69
C PHE A 492 15.42 13.92 1.26
N ASN A 493 15.87 15.17 1.14
CA ASN A 493 16.39 15.66 -0.12
C ASN A 493 17.73 14.99 -0.38
N GLN A 494 18.03 14.76 -1.66
CA GLN A 494 19.35 14.31 -2.08
C GLN A 494 20.04 15.42 -2.85
N HIS A 495 21.28 15.70 -2.46
CA HIS A 495 22.15 16.63 -3.15
C HIS A 495 23.50 15.96 -3.39
N SER A 496 24.04 16.19 -4.58
CA SER A 496 25.42 15.81 -4.88
C SER A 496 26.36 16.73 -4.10
N PHE A 497 27.33 16.13 -3.42
CA PHE A 497 28.40 16.83 -2.71
C PHE A 497 29.73 16.20 -3.11
N ALA A 498 30.77 17.02 -3.14
CA ALA A 498 32.13 16.57 -3.36
C ALA A 498 33.05 17.18 -2.30
N LEU A 499 34.10 16.45 -1.94
CA LEU A 499 35.16 17.03 -1.12
C LEU A 499 35.85 18.14 -1.90
N ALA A 500 36.18 19.24 -1.24
CA ALA A 500 36.81 20.39 -1.88
C ALA A 500 38.14 20.01 -2.57
N GLU A 501 38.86 19.01 -2.05
CA GLU A 501 40.10 18.49 -2.64
C GLU A 501 39.85 17.60 -3.86
N ARG A 502 38.64 17.07 -4.02
CA ARG A 502 38.24 16.16 -5.11
C ARG A 502 36.86 16.55 -5.66
N PRO A 503 36.74 17.72 -6.32
CA PRO A 503 35.47 18.20 -6.84
C PRO A 503 34.89 17.31 -7.96
N GLN A 504 35.68 16.38 -8.49
CA GLN A 504 35.27 15.43 -9.53
C GLN A 504 34.61 14.18 -8.95
N ASP A 505 34.82 13.91 -7.65
CA ASP A 505 34.31 12.72 -6.95
C ASP A 505 33.00 13.13 -6.24
N GLU A 506 31.98 13.41 -7.04
CA GLU A 506 30.64 13.71 -6.55
C GLU A 506 29.98 12.46 -5.96
N ILE A 507 29.33 12.64 -4.80
CA ILE A 507 28.58 11.62 -4.09
C ILE A 507 27.21 12.20 -3.79
N ASP A 508 26.14 11.42 -3.99
CA ASP A 508 24.81 11.83 -3.54
C ASP A 508 24.69 11.60 -2.02
N ALA A 509 24.38 12.66 -1.25
CA ALA A 509 23.99 12.55 0.16
C ALA A 509 22.56 12.95 0.39
N SER A 510 21.95 12.31 1.39
CA SER A 510 20.75 12.81 2.02
C SER A 510 21.08 14.00 2.91
N GLU A 511 20.38 15.11 2.74
CA GLU A 511 20.58 16.33 3.50
C GLU A 511 19.41 16.58 4.46
N ALA A 512 19.72 17.06 5.67
CA ALA A 512 18.76 17.66 6.57
C ALA A 512 19.34 18.93 7.21
N TYR A 513 18.52 19.98 7.24
CA TYR A 513 18.83 21.21 7.95
C TYR A 513 18.42 21.04 9.40
N VAL A 514 19.37 21.19 10.32
CA VAL A 514 19.15 20.95 11.74
C VAL A 514 19.66 22.13 12.57
N ASP A 515 18.99 22.40 13.69
CA ASP A 515 19.45 23.37 14.67
C ASP A 515 20.60 22.77 15.52
N PHE A 516 21.34 23.64 16.23
CA PHE A 516 22.55 23.29 16.98
C PHE A 516 22.32 22.18 18.02
N ASP A 517 21.12 22.12 18.62
CA ASP A 517 20.78 21.16 19.66
C ASP A 517 20.22 19.83 19.12
N PHE A 518 20.17 19.62 17.80
CA PHE A 518 19.51 18.45 17.20
C PHE A 518 20.09 17.12 17.69
N PHE A 519 21.42 16.99 17.62
CA PHE A 519 22.12 15.79 18.08
C PHE A 519 21.95 15.57 19.58
N LYS A 520 21.86 16.65 20.37
CA LYS A 520 21.60 16.57 21.81
C LYS A 520 20.16 16.14 22.09
N ALA A 521 19.19 16.67 21.36
CA ALA A 521 17.77 16.35 21.50
C ALA A 521 17.48 14.88 21.17
N LEU A 522 18.18 14.32 20.18
CA LEU A 522 18.09 12.91 19.81
C LEU A 522 19.11 12.00 20.52
N ASN A 523 19.98 12.58 21.36
CA ASN A 523 21.06 11.89 22.04
C ASN A 523 21.93 11.03 21.10
N ILE A 524 22.33 11.63 19.97
CA ILE A 524 23.21 11.03 18.97
C ILE A 524 24.66 11.18 19.44
N GLU A 525 25.39 10.07 19.50
CA GLU A 525 26.81 10.07 19.86
C GLU A 525 27.67 10.32 18.62
N VAL A 526 28.54 11.33 18.69
CA VAL A 526 29.51 11.64 17.62
C VAL A 526 30.78 10.81 17.84
N VAL A 527 31.14 10.00 16.85
CA VAL A 527 32.31 9.11 16.92
C VAL A 527 33.62 9.87 16.69
N GLU A 528 33.62 10.85 15.78
CA GLU A 528 34.78 11.66 15.43
C GLU A 528 34.33 13.08 15.04
N GLY A 529 35.15 14.09 15.33
CA GLY A 529 34.85 15.50 15.04
C GLY A 529 34.19 16.24 16.20
N ARG A 530 33.42 17.28 15.88
CA ARG A 530 32.68 18.11 16.86
C ARG A 530 31.28 18.44 16.36
N LEU A 531 30.35 18.65 17.30
CA LEU A 531 29.01 19.15 16.99
C LEU A 531 29.02 20.62 16.56
N PHE A 532 27.88 21.05 16.00
CA PHE A 532 27.61 22.46 15.71
C PHE A 532 27.61 23.28 17.00
N LEU A 533 28.27 24.44 16.99
CA LEU A 533 28.38 25.38 18.10
C LEU A 533 27.67 26.68 17.76
N ARG A 534 26.66 27.05 18.55
CA ARG A 534 25.89 28.28 18.35
C ARG A 534 26.74 29.56 18.40
N GLU A 535 27.86 29.53 19.13
CA GLU A 535 28.81 30.65 19.23
C GLU A 535 29.80 30.74 18.05
N SER A 536 29.78 29.77 17.14
CA SER A 536 30.72 29.66 16.02
C SER A 536 30.02 30.07 14.71
N PRO A 537 30.27 31.28 14.17
CA PRO A 537 29.63 31.71 12.93
C PRO A 537 29.99 30.84 11.72
N SER A 538 31.12 30.12 11.76
CA SER A 538 31.53 29.19 10.70
C SER A 538 30.65 27.94 10.64
N ASP A 539 29.82 27.70 11.65
CA ASP A 539 28.94 26.53 11.70
C ASP A 539 27.58 26.81 11.01
N ASN A 540 27.29 28.09 10.70
CA ASN A 540 26.14 28.43 9.87
C ASN A 540 26.40 28.00 8.42
N GLY A 541 25.69 26.96 7.98
CA GLY A 541 25.88 26.34 6.65
C GLY A 541 27.04 25.34 6.60
N ALA A 542 27.54 24.89 7.74
CA ALA A 542 28.48 23.77 7.80
C ALA A 542 27.74 22.42 7.73
N PHE A 543 28.45 21.39 7.28
CA PHE A 543 27.96 20.02 7.18
C PHE A 543 28.67 19.12 8.20
N ILE A 544 27.94 18.13 8.74
CA ILE A 544 28.47 17.03 9.58
C ILE A 544 28.23 15.72 8.85
#